data_AF-A0A933HTE4-F1
#
_entry.id   AF-A0A933HTE4-F1
#
_cell.length_a   1.000
_cell.length_b   1.000
_cell.length_c   1.000
_cell.angle_alpha   90.00
_cell.angle_beta   90.00
_cell.angle_gamma   90.00
#
_symmetry.space_group_name_H-M   'P 1'
#
loop_
_entity.id
_entity.type
_entity.pdbx_description
1 polymer ?
#
loop_
_entity_poly.entity_id
_entity_poly.type
_entity_poly.pdbx_seq_one_letter_code
_entity_poly.pdbx_strand_id
1 'polypeptide(L)'
;MPSSRPEFLNDQSIRAALSQAWQASQAGTSSGHEEGGFILRDDSGQLFVERWDKGVQDTISLPPHGDCKVSGHEIVASFHTHPNTGSDYLQEPSETDRRAVRDDPDLKGRFYEGELVISQEKIYLVERNGQVSEVGDTQEILVRA
;
A
#
# COMPACT_ATOMS: atom_id res chain seq x y z
N MET A 1 12.26 -10.12 15.43
CA MET A 1 13.13 -9.98 14.24
C MET A 1 12.60 -8.78 13.47
N PRO A 2 13.40 -7.81 13.02
CA PRO A 2 12.88 -6.83 12.07
C PRO A 2 12.38 -7.62 10.85
N SER A 3 11.15 -7.36 10.41
CA SER A 3 10.68 -7.93 9.14
C SER A 3 11.57 -7.33 8.06
N SER A 4 12.14 -8.19 7.21
CA SER A 4 12.89 -7.73 6.06
C SER A 4 11.94 -6.98 5.14
N ARG A 5 12.37 -5.81 4.64
CA ARG A 5 11.69 -5.07 3.58
C ARG A 5 11.16 -6.03 2.50
N PRO A 6 9.89 -5.94 2.10
CA PRO A 6 9.33 -6.78 1.05
C PRO A 6 10.16 -6.77 -0.24
N GLU A 7 10.35 -7.93 -0.86
CA GLU A 7 11.27 -8.07 -2.01
C GLU A 7 10.82 -7.24 -3.22
N PHE A 8 9.50 -7.05 -3.41
CA PHE A 8 8.95 -6.24 -4.49
C PHE A 8 9.37 -4.76 -4.40
N LEU A 9 9.79 -4.26 -3.24
CA LEU A 9 10.33 -2.90 -3.10
C LEU A 9 11.77 -2.77 -3.61
N ASN A 10 12.44 -3.86 -3.98
CA ASN A 10 13.70 -3.79 -4.70
C ASN A 10 13.49 -3.45 -6.19
N ASP A 11 12.26 -3.58 -6.70
CA ASP A 11 11.92 -3.18 -8.06
C ASP A 11 11.75 -1.66 -8.15
N GLN A 12 12.57 -1.03 -9.01
CA GLN A 12 12.54 0.42 -9.20
C GLN A 12 11.21 0.90 -9.81
N SER A 13 10.58 0.11 -10.66
CA SER A 13 9.29 0.47 -11.27
C SER A 13 8.17 0.52 -10.23
N ILE A 14 8.19 -0.41 -9.27
CA ILE A 14 7.25 -0.42 -8.14
C ILE A 14 7.47 0.79 -7.24
N ARG A 15 8.72 1.05 -6.83
CA ARG A 15 9.04 2.25 -6.02
C ARG A 15 8.64 3.54 -6.73
N ALA A 16 8.86 3.64 -8.04
CA ALA A 16 8.46 4.80 -8.83
C ALA A 16 6.92 4.97 -8.86
N ALA A 17 6.16 3.89 -9.03
CA ALA A 17 4.69 3.94 -9.02
C ALA A 17 4.12 4.31 -7.63
N LEU A 18 4.69 3.77 -6.56
CA LEU A 18 4.33 4.15 -5.18
C LEU A 18 4.69 5.61 -4.88
N SER A 19 5.84 6.09 -5.38
CA SER A 19 6.25 7.50 -5.27
C SER A 19 5.28 8.43 -6.00
N GLN A 20 4.81 8.03 -7.18
CA GLN A 20 3.76 8.77 -7.91
C GLN A 20 2.45 8.80 -7.12
N ALA A 21 2.07 7.71 -6.44
CA ALA A 21 0.89 7.69 -5.57
C ALA A 21 1.02 8.65 -4.39
N TRP A 22 2.17 8.62 -3.72
CA TRP A 22 2.47 9.51 -2.63
C TRP A 22 2.49 10.99 -3.03
N GLN A 23 3.00 11.32 -4.22
CA GLN A 23 2.96 12.69 -4.73
C GLN A 23 1.54 13.12 -5.09
N ALA A 24 0.76 12.21 -5.70
CA ALA A 24 -0.62 12.46 -6.07
C ALA A 24 -1.52 12.71 -4.86
N SER A 25 -1.23 12.06 -3.72
CA SER A 25 -2.00 12.20 -2.47
C SER A 25 -1.97 13.60 -1.86
N GLN A 26 -1.04 14.46 -2.31
CA GLN A 26 -0.88 15.85 -1.86
C GLN A 26 -0.76 15.98 -0.33
N ALA A 27 0.08 15.12 0.25
CA ALA A 27 0.28 15.02 1.69
C ALA A 27 0.54 16.39 2.36
N GLY A 28 -0.12 16.61 3.50
CA GLY A 28 -0.01 17.84 4.30
C GLY A 28 -0.63 19.10 3.70
N THR A 29 -1.42 18.98 2.63
CA THR A 29 -2.16 20.11 2.03
C THR A 29 -3.66 20.01 2.34
N SER A 30 -4.40 21.10 2.14
CA SER A 30 -5.87 21.09 2.26
C SER A 30 -6.58 20.24 1.19
N SER A 31 -5.86 19.81 0.17
CA SER A 31 -6.33 18.93 -0.91
C SER A 31 -5.84 17.49 -0.74
N GLY A 32 -5.26 17.17 0.43
CA GLY A 32 -4.81 15.84 0.80
C GLY A 32 -5.92 14.81 0.63
N HIS A 33 -5.61 13.68 0.02
CA HIS A 33 -6.55 12.59 -0.20
C HIS A 33 -5.83 11.25 -0.33
N GLU A 34 -6.45 10.19 0.15
CA GLU A 34 -5.89 8.85 0.01
C GLU A 34 -5.77 8.46 -1.46
N GLU A 35 -4.69 7.75 -1.73
CA GLU A 35 -4.32 7.15 -2.99
C GLU A 35 -3.95 5.71 -2.71
N GLY A 36 -4.30 4.79 -3.61
CA GLY A 36 -4.06 3.37 -3.40
C GLY A 36 -3.93 2.59 -4.70
N GLY A 37 -3.70 1.29 -4.55
CA GLY A 37 -3.49 0.40 -5.68
C GLY A 37 -3.16 -1.03 -5.28
N PHE A 38 -3.07 -1.88 -6.30
CA PHE A 38 -2.52 -3.21 -6.20
C PHE A 38 -1.14 -3.26 -6.84
N ILE A 39 -0.21 -3.97 -6.19
CA ILE A 39 1.00 -4.49 -6.80
C ILE A 39 0.64 -5.87 -7.35
N LEU A 40 0.67 -5.99 -8.67
CA LEU A 40 0.24 -7.17 -9.41
C LEU A 40 1.44 -7.91 -9.98
N ARG A 41 1.26 -9.20 -10.19
CA ARG A 41 2.21 -10.08 -10.87
C ARG A 41 1.55 -10.75 -12.06
N ASP A 42 2.17 -10.61 -13.24
CA ASP A 42 1.72 -11.31 -14.44
C ASP A 42 2.24 -12.76 -14.53
N ASP A 43 1.82 -13.48 -15.56
CA ASP A 43 2.21 -14.89 -15.78
C ASP A 43 3.71 -15.07 -16.05
N SER A 44 4.40 -14.02 -16.51
CA SER A 44 5.87 -14.03 -16.67
C SER A 44 6.61 -13.78 -15.36
N GLY A 45 5.87 -13.37 -14.32
CA GLY A 45 6.38 -12.98 -13.01
C GLY A 45 6.81 -11.52 -12.93
N GLN A 46 6.53 -10.72 -13.95
CA GLN A 46 6.81 -9.28 -13.94
C GLN A 46 5.82 -8.57 -12.99
N LEU A 47 6.34 -7.60 -12.23
CA LEU A 47 5.56 -6.80 -11.31
C LEU A 47 5.13 -5.48 -11.97
N PHE A 48 3.94 -5.01 -11.62
CA PHE A 48 3.44 -3.69 -12.01
C PHE A 48 2.39 -3.19 -11.01
N VAL A 49 2.04 -1.91 -11.08
CA VAL A 49 1.03 -1.29 -10.21
C VAL A 49 -0.23 -0.97 -11.02
N GLU A 50 -1.38 -1.36 -10.49
CA GLU A 50 -2.69 -0.89 -10.91
C GLU A 50 -3.25 0.04 -9.84
N ARG A 51 -3.52 1.30 -10.18
CA ARG A 51 -4.03 2.32 -9.25
C ARG A 51 -5.54 2.20 -9.08
N TRP A 52 -6.02 2.42 -7.86
CA TRP A 52 -7.46 2.54 -7.59
C TRP A 52 -7.96 3.92 -8.01
N ASP A 53 -9.28 4.09 -8.02
CA ASP A 53 -9.87 5.42 -8.08
C ASP A 53 -9.42 6.24 -6.88
N LYS A 54 -9.15 7.52 -7.14
CA LYS A 54 -8.74 8.50 -6.13
C LYS A 54 -9.74 8.55 -4.97
N GLY A 55 -9.22 8.54 -3.74
CA GLY A 55 -10.01 8.72 -2.53
C GLY A 55 -10.55 10.13 -2.32
N VAL A 56 -11.34 10.29 -1.26
CA VAL A 56 -11.84 11.57 -0.75
C VAL A 56 -11.36 11.72 0.68
N GLN A 57 -10.49 12.70 0.92
CA GLN A 57 -9.88 12.95 2.23
C GLN A 57 -9.19 11.69 2.81
N ASP A 58 -9.68 11.16 3.91
CA ASP A 58 -9.18 9.99 4.65
C ASP A 58 -9.94 8.70 4.29
N THR A 59 -10.54 8.65 3.10
CA THR A 59 -11.30 7.49 2.66
C THR A 59 -10.94 7.12 1.22
N ILE A 60 -10.58 5.86 1.02
CA ILE A 60 -10.46 5.22 -0.28
C ILE A 60 -11.30 3.95 -0.36
N SER A 61 -11.73 3.59 -1.58
CA SER A 61 -12.49 2.37 -1.83
C SER A 61 -11.61 1.29 -2.45
N LEU A 62 -11.56 0.13 -1.81
CA LEU A 62 -10.90 -1.06 -2.32
C LEU A 62 -11.72 -1.64 -3.50
N PRO A 63 -11.17 -1.71 -4.73
CA PRO A 63 -11.89 -2.29 -5.87
C PRO A 63 -12.12 -3.80 -5.70
N PRO A 64 -13.09 -4.41 -6.39
CA PRO A 64 -13.33 -5.86 -6.34
C PRO A 64 -12.10 -6.68 -6.77
N HIS A 65 -11.80 -7.75 -6.02
CA HIS A 65 -10.54 -8.50 -6.18
C HIS A 65 -10.67 -9.99 -5.80
N GLY A 66 -11.74 -10.65 -6.27
CA GLY A 66 -12.01 -12.05 -5.97
C GLY A 66 -10.84 -12.98 -6.28
N ASP A 67 -10.64 -13.99 -5.43
CA ASP A 67 -9.55 -14.97 -5.55
C ASP A 67 -8.13 -14.34 -5.57
N CYS A 68 -7.96 -13.19 -4.91
CA CYS A 68 -6.69 -12.45 -4.83
C CYS A 68 -6.18 -11.99 -6.20
N LYS A 69 -7.10 -11.63 -7.10
CA LYS A 69 -6.79 -11.25 -8.48
C LYS A 69 -7.52 -10.01 -8.92
N VAL A 70 -6.85 -9.25 -9.79
CA VAL A 70 -7.46 -8.16 -10.56
C VAL A 70 -7.01 -8.28 -12.00
N SER A 71 -7.96 -8.14 -12.93
CA SER A 71 -7.69 -8.21 -14.38
C SER A 71 -6.98 -9.51 -14.82
N GLY A 72 -7.14 -10.60 -14.06
CA GLY A 72 -6.48 -11.90 -14.30
C GLY A 72 -5.09 -12.05 -13.68
N HIS A 73 -4.55 -11.00 -13.07
CA HIS A 73 -3.22 -10.97 -12.47
C HIS A 73 -3.28 -11.21 -10.95
N GLU A 74 -2.29 -11.91 -10.40
CA GLU A 74 -2.21 -12.19 -8.96
C GLU A 74 -1.80 -10.93 -8.20
N ILE A 75 -2.49 -10.64 -7.09
CA ILE A 75 -2.12 -9.55 -6.18
C ILE A 75 -0.98 -10.02 -5.28
N VAL A 76 0.13 -9.29 -5.30
CA VAL A 76 1.29 -9.48 -4.40
C VAL A 76 1.13 -8.63 -3.15
N ALA A 77 0.65 -7.40 -3.29
CA ALA A 77 0.33 -6.54 -2.16
C ALA A 77 -0.74 -5.51 -2.57
N SER A 78 -1.49 -5.00 -1.60
CA SER A 78 -2.24 -3.75 -1.74
C SER A 78 -1.43 -2.60 -1.14
N PHE A 79 -1.84 -1.36 -1.42
CA PHE A 79 -1.31 -0.21 -0.70
C PHE A 79 -2.32 0.94 -0.66
N HIS A 80 -2.18 1.79 0.35
CA HIS A 80 -2.76 3.13 0.36
C HIS A 80 -1.85 4.13 1.06
N THR A 81 -2.16 5.42 0.88
CA THR A 81 -1.43 6.53 1.48
C THR A 81 -2.22 7.13 2.64
N HIS A 82 -1.53 7.52 3.71
CA HIS A 82 -2.06 8.39 4.76
C HIS A 82 -1.50 9.82 4.55
N PRO A 83 -2.16 10.65 3.72
CA PRO A 83 -1.65 11.97 3.35
C PRO A 83 -1.86 13.04 4.43
N ASN A 84 -2.79 12.80 5.36
CA ASN A 84 -3.15 13.80 6.36
C ASN A 84 -2.05 13.85 7.41
N THR A 85 -1.46 15.05 7.58
CA THR A 85 -0.37 15.30 8.53
C THR A 85 -0.86 16.25 9.61
N GLY A 86 -0.41 16.04 10.85
CA GLY A 86 -0.85 16.81 12.02
C GLY A 86 -1.08 15.92 13.23
N SER A 87 -1.22 16.53 14.42
CA SER A 87 -1.43 15.80 15.67
C SER A 87 -2.71 14.97 15.72
N ASP A 88 -3.67 15.31 14.86
CA ASP A 88 -5.01 14.73 14.86
C ASP A 88 -5.09 13.49 13.95
N TYR A 89 -4.02 13.15 13.22
CA TYR A 89 -3.99 12.07 12.25
C TYR A 89 -2.97 10.99 12.62
N LEU A 90 -3.40 9.73 12.53
CA LEU A 90 -2.56 8.57 12.76
C LEU A 90 -1.67 8.28 11.55
N GLN A 91 -0.35 8.31 11.75
CA GLN A 91 0.61 7.89 10.73
C GLN A 91 0.72 6.37 10.64
N GLU A 92 0.46 5.65 11.73
CA GLU A 92 0.45 4.18 11.74
C GLU A 92 -0.88 3.63 11.17
N PRO A 93 -0.89 2.38 10.67
CA PRO A 93 -2.12 1.69 10.31
C PRO A 93 -3.09 1.61 11.49
N SER A 94 -4.32 2.05 11.26
CA SER A 94 -5.45 1.96 12.19
C SER A 94 -5.90 0.51 12.38
N GLU A 95 -6.75 0.26 13.39
CA GLU A 95 -7.40 -1.06 13.54
C GLU A 95 -8.36 -1.36 12.37
N THR A 96 -8.82 -0.35 11.63
CA THR A 96 -9.62 -0.60 10.42
C THR A 96 -8.74 -1.16 9.30
N ASP A 97 -7.55 -0.59 9.08
CA ASP A 97 -6.59 -1.09 8.09
C ASP A 97 -6.16 -2.53 8.41
N ARG A 98 -5.83 -2.79 9.68
CA ARG A 98 -5.45 -4.14 10.16
C ARG A 98 -6.55 -5.17 9.90
N ARG A 99 -7.80 -4.79 10.15
CA ARG A 99 -8.98 -5.66 9.94
C ARG A 99 -9.25 -5.87 8.46
N ALA A 100 -9.15 -4.82 7.64
CA ALA A 100 -9.35 -4.91 6.20
C ALA A 100 -8.42 -5.99 5.61
N VAL A 101 -7.13 -5.96 5.95
CA VAL A 101 -6.20 -6.98 5.45
C VAL A 101 -6.42 -8.37 6.06
N ARG A 102 -6.63 -8.43 7.38
CA ARG A 102 -6.76 -9.72 8.10
C ARG A 102 -8.01 -10.48 7.71
N ASP A 103 -9.14 -9.79 7.69
CA ASP A 103 -10.47 -10.39 7.62
C ASP A 103 -11.00 -10.52 6.18
N ASP A 104 -10.33 -9.91 5.19
CA ASP A 104 -10.66 -10.08 3.78
C ASP A 104 -10.34 -11.52 3.30
N PRO A 105 -11.35 -12.31 2.88
CA PRO A 105 -11.14 -13.70 2.47
C PRO A 105 -10.48 -13.82 1.10
N ASP A 106 -10.58 -12.81 0.24
CA ASP A 106 -10.09 -12.81 -1.13
C ASP A 106 -8.62 -12.39 -1.19
N LEU A 107 -8.13 -11.52 -0.31
CA LEU A 107 -6.71 -11.17 -0.17
C LEU A 107 -5.90 -12.25 0.56
N LYS A 108 -6.00 -13.48 0.08
CA LYS A 108 -5.35 -14.67 0.64
C LYS A 108 -4.66 -15.54 -0.43
N GLY A 109 -4.30 -14.94 -1.56
CA GLY A 109 -3.53 -15.59 -2.63
C GLY A 109 -2.16 -16.08 -2.17
N ARG A 110 -1.56 -16.97 -2.95
CA ARG A 110 -0.25 -17.58 -2.61
C ARG A 110 0.87 -16.54 -2.51
N PHE A 111 0.84 -15.52 -3.37
CA PHE A 111 1.87 -14.49 -3.47
C PHE A 111 1.55 -13.24 -2.65
N TYR A 112 0.36 -13.16 -2.05
CA TYR A 112 -0.03 -11.98 -1.29
C TYR A 112 0.76 -11.89 0.01
N GLU A 113 1.44 -10.77 0.21
CA GLU A 113 2.28 -10.46 1.37
C GLU A 113 1.53 -9.59 2.41
N GLY A 114 0.65 -8.70 1.95
CA GLY A 114 -0.09 -7.79 2.82
C GLY A 114 -0.38 -6.44 2.16
N GLU A 115 -0.61 -5.42 2.97
CA GLU A 115 -0.87 -4.05 2.53
C GLU A 115 0.21 -3.09 2.99
N LEU A 116 0.69 -2.24 2.09
CA LEU A 116 1.54 -1.12 2.47
C LEU A 116 0.70 0.09 2.87
N VAL A 117 0.96 0.63 4.05
CA VAL A 117 0.46 1.95 4.44
C VAL A 117 1.61 2.94 4.32
N ILE A 118 1.48 3.87 3.38
CA ILE A 118 2.51 4.87 3.05
C ILE A 118 2.15 6.18 3.75
N SER A 119 2.92 6.52 4.77
CA SER A 119 2.73 7.72 5.58
C SER A 119 3.89 8.70 5.39
N GLN A 120 3.80 9.89 5.98
CA GLN A 120 4.78 10.96 5.76
C GLN A 120 6.20 10.56 6.14
N GLU A 121 6.35 9.90 7.29
CA GLU A 121 7.65 9.51 7.84
C GLU A 121 8.04 8.08 7.47
N LYS A 122 7.09 7.14 7.62
CA LYS A 122 7.33 5.70 7.52
C LYS A 122 6.39 5.02 6.52
N ILE A 123 6.87 3.92 5.97
CA ILE A 123 6.05 2.91 5.30
C ILE A 123 5.88 1.74 6.26
N TYR A 124 4.65 1.28 6.41
CA TYR A 124 4.29 0.11 7.20
C TYR A 124 3.80 -1.01 6.28
N LEU A 125 3.97 -2.25 6.72
CA LEU A 125 3.33 -3.42 6.13
C LEU A 125 2.34 -3.97 7.15
N VAL A 126 1.07 -4.01 6.77
CA VAL A 126 0.04 -4.80 7.44
C VAL A 126 0.06 -6.19 6.83
N GLU A 127 0.58 -7.16 7.56
CA GLU A 127 0.66 -8.55 7.13
C GLU A 127 -0.74 -9.18 7.10
N ARG A 128 -0.86 -10.32 6.41
CA ARG A 128 -2.12 -11.07 6.21
C ARG A 128 -2.88 -11.45 7.49
N ASN A 129 -2.19 -11.47 8.63
CA ASN A 129 -2.75 -11.77 9.95
C ASN A 129 -3.14 -10.50 10.73
N GLY A 130 -2.97 -9.31 10.13
CA GLY A 130 -3.19 -8.00 10.74
C GLY A 130 -2.02 -7.48 11.60
N GLN A 131 -0.88 -8.18 11.65
CA GLN A 131 0.31 -7.68 12.31
C GLN A 131 0.93 -6.55 11.49
N VAL A 132 1.44 -5.54 12.19
CA VAL A 132 2.07 -4.37 11.56
C VAL A 132 3.57 -4.42 11.78
N SER A 133 4.33 -4.25 10.71
CA SER A 133 5.77 -4.02 10.78
C SER A 133 6.18 -2.74 10.06
N GLU A 134 7.21 -2.08 10.55
CA GLU A 134 7.84 -0.95 9.85
C GLU A 134 8.73 -1.47 8.71
N VAL A 135 8.53 -0.91 7.51
CA VAL A 135 9.32 -1.24 6.32
C VAL A 135 10.53 -0.29 6.18
N GLY A 136 10.36 0.97 6.57
CA GLY A 136 11.42 1.98 6.58
C GLY A 136 10.91 3.39 6.31
N ASP A 137 11.84 4.32 6.11
CA ASP A 137 11.53 5.74 5.89
C ASP A 137 10.99 6.00 4.48
N THR A 138 9.85 6.71 4.39
CA THR A 138 9.18 7.02 3.12
C THR A 138 10.09 7.81 2.17
N GLN A 139 10.86 8.77 2.71
CA GLN A 139 11.79 9.57 1.92
C GLN A 139 12.96 8.74 1.36
N GLU A 140 13.44 7.76 2.11
CA GLU A 140 14.54 6.89 1.65
C GLU A 140 14.06 5.90 0.60
N ILE A 141 12.86 5.35 0.77
CA ILE A 141 12.33 4.31 -0.10
C ILE A 141 11.72 4.87 -1.38
N LEU A 142 11.00 6.00 -1.34
CA LEU A 142 10.22 6.51 -2.48
C LEU A 142 10.79 7.77 -3.14
N VAL A 143 11.51 8.62 -2.39
CA VAL A 143 11.94 9.95 -2.89
C VAL A 143 13.38 9.95 -3.35
N ARG A 144 14.26 9.17 -2.69
CA ARG A 144 15.67 9.00 -3.07
C ARG A 144 15.93 7.74 -3.90
N ALA A 145 14.87 7.19 -4.48
CA ALA A 145 14.78 5.83 -5.01
C ALA A 145 15.47 5.60 -6.36
#